data_AF-A0A538L6M5-F1
#
_entry.id   AF-A0A538L6M5-F1
#
_cell.length_a   1.000
_cell.length_b   1.000
_cell.length_c   1.000
_cell.angle_alpha   90.00
_cell.angle_beta   90.00
_cell.angle_gamma   90.00
#
_symmetry.space_group_name_H-M   'P 1'
#
loop_
_entity.id
_entity.type
_entity.pdbx_description
1 polymer ?
#
loop_
_entity_poly.entity_id
_entity_poly.type
_entity_poly.pdbx_seq_one_letter_code
_entity_poly.pdbx_strand_id
1 'polypeptide(L)'
;MKPVTEPRRASRRRTPDAAALALHTEYRRTADPRLRDRLVIGYAGIVKHIVYRKLRELPAWCEVDDLLSCGLEALIAAVDRFDPERGATFEQ
;
A
#
# COMPACT_ATOMS: atom_id res chain seq x y z
N MET A 1 -9.57 13.64 -39.73
CA MET A 1 -9.32 13.70 -38.26
C MET A 1 -9.53 12.32 -37.68
N LYS A 2 -8.46 11.62 -37.27
CA LYS A 2 -8.57 10.32 -36.60
C LYS A 2 -8.62 10.59 -35.08
N PRO A 3 -9.55 9.99 -34.33
CA PRO A 3 -9.57 10.14 -32.88
C PRO A 3 -8.32 9.48 -32.31
N VAL A 4 -7.57 10.22 -31.51
CA VAL A 4 -6.48 9.70 -30.69
C VAL A 4 -7.11 8.90 -29.56
N THR A 5 -7.27 7.60 -29.77
CA THR A 5 -7.61 6.66 -28.71
C THR A 5 -6.34 6.42 -27.90
N GLU A 6 -6.07 7.28 -26.91
CA GLU A 6 -5.04 7.00 -25.93
C GLU A 6 -5.46 5.77 -25.12
N PRO A 7 -4.65 4.69 -25.08
CA PRO A 7 -4.94 3.55 -24.24
C PRO A 7 -4.80 3.97 -22.78
N ARG A 8 -5.96 4.26 -22.18
CA ARG A 8 -6.27 4.26 -20.76
C ARG A 8 -5.28 3.39 -20.00
N ARG A 9 -4.41 4.03 -19.21
CA ARG A 9 -3.32 3.42 -18.44
C ARG A 9 -3.89 2.33 -17.52
N ALA A 10 -4.03 1.12 -18.05
CA ALA A 10 -4.44 -0.07 -17.32
C ALA A 10 -3.27 -0.50 -16.43
N SER A 11 -2.99 0.28 -15.39
CA SER A 11 -2.11 -0.14 -14.32
C SER A 11 -2.87 -1.13 -13.45
N ARG A 12 -2.95 -2.36 -13.96
CA ARG A 12 -2.70 -3.58 -13.19
C ARG A 12 -3.58 -3.74 -11.94
N ARG A 13 -4.90 -3.94 -12.13
CA ARG A 13 -5.71 -4.75 -11.19
C ARG A 13 -5.27 -6.22 -11.24
N ARG A 14 -4.01 -6.53 -10.94
CA ARG A 14 -3.55 -7.92 -10.83
C ARG A 14 -3.54 -8.27 -9.36
N THR A 15 -4.65 -8.82 -8.87
CA THR A 15 -4.71 -9.74 -7.71
C THR A 15 -3.46 -9.75 -6.81
N PRO A 16 -3.15 -8.66 -6.07
CA PRO A 16 -2.12 -8.67 -5.05
C PRO A 16 -2.68 -9.26 -3.75
N ASP A 17 -4.01 -9.19 -3.56
CA ASP A 17 -4.68 -9.54 -2.31
C ASP A 17 -4.44 -11.00 -1.93
N ALA A 18 -4.67 -11.97 -2.82
CA ALA A 18 -4.54 -13.39 -2.45
C ALA A 18 -3.10 -13.79 -2.06
N ALA A 19 -2.10 -13.33 -2.81
CA ALA A 19 -0.70 -13.63 -2.52
C ALA A 19 -0.20 -12.89 -1.27
N ALA A 20 -0.63 -11.64 -1.08
CA ALA A 20 -0.30 -10.87 0.11
C ALA A 20 -0.99 -11.45 1.36
N LEU A 21 -2.24 -11.90 1.25
CA LEU A 21 -2.96 -12.60 2.33
C LEU A 21 -2.24 -13.88 2.74
N ALA A 22 -1.80 -14.70 1.77
CA ALA A 22 -1.03 -15.91 2.07
C ALA A 22 0.30 -15.59 2.75
N LEU A 23 1.01 -14.57 2.26
CA LEU A 23 2.30 -14.16 2.82
C LEU A 23 2.17 -13.54 4.21
N HIS A 24 1.09 -12.79 4.45
CA HIS A 24 0.72 -12.26 5.76
C HIS A 24 0.33 -13.37 6.74
N THR A 25 -0.44 -14.35 6.29
CA THR A 25 -0.80 -15.54 7.09
C THR A 25 0.46 -16.28 7.56
N GLU A 26 1.43 -16.47 6.66
CA GLU A 26 2.70 -17.11 7.00
C GLU A 26 3.53 -16.25 7.96
N TYR A 27 3.56 -14.93 7.74
CA TYR A 27 4.20 -13.99 8.66
C TYR A 27 3.59 -14.07 10.06
N ARG A 28 2.26 -14.15 10.20
CA ARG A 28 1.59 -14.29 11.49
C ARG A 28 1.93 -15.59 12.22
N ARG A 29 2.18 -16.67 11.48
CA ARG A 29 2.57 -17.97 12.04
C ARG A 29 4.03 -18.03 12.47
N THR A 30 4.91 -17.42 11.71
CA THR A 30 6.37 -17.56 11.87
C THR A 30 7.03 -16.38 12.56
N ALA A 31 6.39 -15.21 12.53
CA ALA A 31 6.98 -13.92 12.86
C ALA A 31 8.29 -13.63 12.09
N ASP A 32 8.48 -14.21 10.89
CA ASP A 32 9.71 -14.04 10.12
C ASP A 32 9.83 -12.58 9.61
N PRO A 33 10.86 -11.82 10.03
CA PRO A 33 11.05 -10.44 9.59
C PRO A 33 11.21 -10.30 8.08
N ARG A 34 11.71 -11.32 7.38
CA ARG A 34 11.85 -11.31 5.91
C ARG A 34 10.49 -11.30 5.20
N LEU A 35 9.47 -11.91 5.79
CA LEU A 35 8.11 -11.88 5.26
C LEU A 35 7.49 -10.50 5.47
N ARG A 36 7.71 -9.90 6.65
CA ARG A 36 7.33 -8.51 6.91
C ARG A 36 7.97 -7.54 5.92
N ASP A 37 9.28 -7.64 5.69
CA ASP A 37 9.98 -6.78 4.73
C ASP A 37 9.41 -6.94 3.31
N ARG A 38 9.08 -8.16 2.89
CA ARG A 38 8.43 -8.41 1.59
C ARG A 38 7.05 -7.75 1.49
N LEU A 39 6.24 -7.80 2.55
CA LEU A 39 4.95 -7.11 2.59
C LEU A 39 5.14 -5.59 2.48
N VAL A 40 6.03 -5.03 3.30
CA VAL A 40 6.30 -3.58 3.33
C VAL A 40 6.79 -3.11 1.96
N ILE A 41 7.75 -3.79 1.34
CA ILE A 41 8.25 -3.44 0.00
C ILE A 41 7.14 -3.54 -1.06
N GLY A 42 6.29 -4.58 -0.98
CA GLY A 42 5.16 -4.75 -1.89
C GLY A 42 4.14 -3.61 -1.82
N TYR A 43 3.92 -3.04 -0.63
CA TYR A 43 2.96 -1.98 -0.39
C TYR A 43 3.55 -0.56 -0.42
N ALA A 44 4.87 -0.39 -0.30
CA ALA A 44 5.54 0.91 -0.30
C ALA A 44 5.20 1.76 -1.55
N GLY A 45 5.02 1.11 -2.71
CA GLY A 45 4.60 1.79 -3.94
C GLY A 45 3.20 2.44 -3.84
N ILE A 46 2.31 1.88 -3.03
CA ILE A 46 0.96 2.42 -2.80
C ILE A 46 1.05 3.68 -1.93
N VAL A 47 1.84 3.64 -0.85
CA VAL A 47 2.10 4.82 0.00
C VAL A 47 2.61 5.98 -0.85
N LYS A 48 3.63 5.71 -1.67
CA LYS A 48 4.15 6.68 -2.62
C LYS A 48 3.04 7.25 -3.50
N HIS A 49 2.26 6.38 -4.15
CA HIS A 49 1.16 6.82 -5.02
C HIS A 49 0.14 7.72 -4.28
N ILE A 50 -0.25 7.37 -3.06
CA ILE A 50 -1.21 8.14 -2.25
C ILE A 50 -0.64 9.52 -1.91
N VAL A 51 0.60 9.59 -1.43
CA VAL A 51 1.26 10.86 -1.08
C VAL A 51 1.37 11.78 -2.30
N TYR A 52 1.84 11.26 -3.44
CA TYR A 52 1.94 12.06 -4.68
C TYR A 52 0.58 12.50 -5.24
N ARG A 53 -0.48 11.74 -4.99
CA ARG A 53 -1.84 12.16 -5.36
C ARG A 53 -2.33 13.30 -4.46
N LYS A 54 -2.02 13.24 -3.16
CA LYS A 54 -2.42 14.23 -2.14
C LYS A 54 -1.57 15.51 -2.16
N LEU A 55 -0.41 15.47 -2.80
CA LEU A 55 0.53 16.59 -2.96
C LEU A 55 -0.09 17.92 -3.43
N ARG A 56 -1.13 17.89 -4.26
CA ARG A 56 -1.83 19.12 -4.72
C ARG A 56 -2.79 19.71 -3.69
N GLU A 57 -3.16 18.93 -2.69
CA GLU A 57 -4.11 19.28 -1.62
C GLU A 57 -3.37 19.67 -0.33
N LEU A 58 -2.03 19.58 -0.32
CA LEU A 58 -1.22 19.77 0.87
C LEU A 58 -0.77 21.23 1.03
N PRO A 59 -0.67 21.72 2.29
CA PRO A 59 -0.13 23.05 2.57
C PRO A 59 1.33 23.20 2.13
N ALA A 60 1.75 24.42 1.81
CA ALA A 60 3.11 24.73 1.39
C ALA A 60 4.22 24.44 2.42
N TRP A 61 3.86 24.27 3.70
CA TRP A 61 4.78 23.92 4.78
C TRP A 61 4.93 22.41 4.99
N CYS A 62 4.16 21.60 4.27
CA CYS A 62 4.17 20.15 4.44
C CYS A 62 5.16 19.52 3.46
N GLU A 63 6.19 18.88 4.01
CA GLU A 63 7.24 18.22 3.23
C GLU A 63 6.79 16.83 2.77
N VAL A 64 7.02 16.54 1.49
CA VAL A 64 6.64 15.24 0.88
C VAL A 64 7.39 14.08 1.54
N ASP A 65 8.64 14.32 1.92
CA ASP A 65 9.49 13.30 2.54
C ASP A 65 9.00 12.91 3.93
N ASP A 66 8.49 13.88 4.70
CA ASP A 66 7.89 13.65 6.02
C ASP A 66 6.62 12.78 5.90
N LEU A 67 5.78 13.07 4.90
CA LEU A 67 4.59 12.28 4.61
C LEU A 67 4.90 10.87 4.11
N LEU A 68 5.96 10.71 3.30
CA LEU A 68 6.42 9.41 2.86
C LEU A 68 6.91 8.58 4.05
N SER A 69 7.73 9.18 4.91
CA SER A 69 8.23 8.55 6.13
C SER A 69 7.08 8.12 7.04
N CYS A 70 6.17 9.04 7.36
CA CYS A 70 4.98 8.76 8.17
C CYS A 70 4.09 7.66 7.54
N GLY A 71 3.87 7.72 6.23
CA GLY A 71 3.09 6.71 5.51
C GLY A 71 3.74 5.32 5.50
N LEU A 72 5.07 5.25 5.45
CA LEU A 72 5.81 3.99 5.55
C LEU A 72 5.77 3.43 6.97
N GLU A 73 5.91 4.27 8.00
CA GLU A 73 5.75 3.83 9.40
C GLU A 73 4.33 3.32 9.68
N ALA A 74 3.31 4.02 9.17
CA ALA A 74 1.92 3.58 9.27
C ALA A 74 1.68 2.26 8.53
N LEU A 75 2.29 2.08 7.35
CA LEU A 75 2.22 0.83 6.60
C LEU A 75 2.85 -0.32 7.38
N ILE A 76 4.02 -0.10 7.97
CA ILE A 76 4.70 -1.07 8.80
C ILE A 76 3.79 -1.51 9.97
N ALA A 77 3.23 -0.54 10.69
CA ALA A 77 2.32 -0.83 11.81
C ALA A 77 1.04 -1.55 11.35
N ALA A 78 0.52 -1.21 10.17
CA ALA A 78 -0.63 -1.89 9.58
C ALA A 78 -0.31 -3.34 9.22
N VAL A 79 0.88 -3.61 8.65
CA VAL A 79 1.35 -4.97 8.39
C VAL A 79 1.48 -5.77 9.69
N ASP A 80 2.05 -5.18 10.75
CA ASP A 80 2.19 -5.85 12.04
C ASP A 80 0.84 -6.19 12.70
N ARG A 81 -0.19 -5.35 12.49
CA ARG A 81 -1.51 -5.47 13.14
C ARG A 81 -2.59 -6.13 12.29
N PHE A 82 -2.37 -6.26 10.98
CA PHE A 82 -3.36 -6.83 10.09
C PHE A 82 -3.66 -8.28 10.50
N ASP A 83 -4.93 -8.65 10.48
CA ASP A 83 -5.38 -9.98 10.82
C ASP A 83 -6.32 -10.45 9.70
N PRO A 84 -5.90 -11.44 8.88
CA PRO A 84 -6.70 -11.89 7.74
C PRO A 84 -7.96 -12.65 8.15
N GLU A 85 -8.00 -13.21 9.37
CA GLU A 85 -9.13 -14.00 9.87
C GLU A 85 -10.21 -13.13 10.52
N ARG A 86 -9.83 -11.98 11.09
CA ARG A 86 -10.80 -11.03 11.67
C ARG A 86 -11.68 -10.32 10.64
N GLY A 87 -11.35 -10.41 9.35
CA GLY A 87 -12.06 -9.72 8.28
C GLY A 87 -11.93 -8.19 8.42
N ALA A 88 -11.43 -7.52 7.38
CA ALA A 88 -11.47 -6.07 7.32
C ALA A 88 -12.91 -5.60 6.99
N THR A 89 -13.89 -5.91 7.83
CA THR A 89 -15.22 -5.28 7.73
C THR A 89 -15.08 -3.90 8.35
N PHE A 90 -14.86 -2.92 7.49
CA PHE A 90 -14.83 -1.50 7.83
C PHE A 90 -16.26 -1.04 8.12
N GLU A 91 -16.84 -1.50 9.23
CA GLU A 91 -18.03 -0.92 9.82
C GLU A 91 -17.57 0.09 10.88
N GLN A 92 -17.33 1.33 10.45
CA GLN A 92 -17.26 2.51 11.31
C GLN A 92 -18.10 3.62 10.70
#